data_AF-A0A6L7WJ54-F1
#
_entry.id   AF-A0A6L7WJ54-F1
#
_cell.length_a   1.000
_cell.length_b   1.000
_cell.length_c   1.000
_cell.angle_alpha   90.00
_cell.angle_beta   90.00
_cell.angle_gamma   90.00
#
_symmetry.space_group_name_H-M   'P 1'
#
loop_
_entity.id
_entity.type
_entity.pdbx_description
1 polymer ?
#
loop_
_entity_poly.entity_id
_entity_poly.type
_entity_poly.pdbx_seq_one_letter_code
_entity_poly.pdbx_strand_id
1 'polypeptide(L)' 'MVKRFHVDNFRCLINFEVELDELNLFLGPNGSGKTSVLDALRRLQAVITRDAKVDAVFGANDLSFALN' A
#
# COMPACT_ATOMS: atom_id res chain seq x y z
N MET A 1 1.51 -7.64 -16.07
CA MET A 1 1.76 -6.36 -15.37
C MET A 1 0.57 -6.04 -14.48
N VAL A 2 0.77 -5.53 -13.26
CA VAL A 2 -0.33 -5.11 -12.39
C VAL A 2 -1.00 -3.89 -13.04
N LYS A 3 -2.33 -3.91 -13.19
CA LYS A 3 -3.09 -2.86 -13.87
C LYS A 3 -3.81 -1.90 -12.92
N ARG A 4 -4.21 -2.41 -11.77
CA ARG A 4 -4.99 -1.67 -10.77
C ARG A 4 -4.52 -2.08 -9.40
N PHE A 5 -4.28 -1.09 -8.54
CA PHE A 5 -3.88 -1.28 -7.17
C PHE A 5 -4.84 -0.52 -6.25
N HIS A 6 -5.52 -1.26 -5.39
CA HIS A 6 -6.45 -0.72 -4.40
C HIS A 6 -5.97 -1.07 -3.01
N VAL A 7 -6.05 -0.09 -2.11
CA VAL A 7 -5.68 -0.22 -0.70
C VAL A 7 -6.70 0.52 0.13
N ASP A 8 -7.21 -0.12 1.17
CA ASP A 8 -8.04 0.52 2.16
C ASP A 8 -7.52 0.24 3.58
N ASN A 9 -7.75 1.21 4.46
CA ASN A 9 -7.36 1.17 5.87
C ASN A 9 -5.89 0.80 6.11
N PHE A 10 -4.97 1.39 5.33
CA PHE A 10 -3.53 1.18 5.47
C PHE A 10 -2.79 2.52 5.60
N ARG A 11 -2.40 2.87 6.83
CA ARG A 11 -1.70 4.10 7.20
C ARG A 11 -2.48 5.32 6.71
N CYS A 12 -1.92 6.12 5.80
CA CYS A 12 -2.60 7.27 5.20
C CYS A 12 -3.37 6.94 3.92
N LEU A 13 -3.42 5.67 3.49
CA LEU A 13 -4.17 5.23 2.32
C LEU A 13 -5.56 4.74 2.77
N ILE A 14 -6.57 5.60 2.62
CA ILE A 14 -7.98 5.33 2.94
C ILE A 14 -8.74 5.31 1.63
N ASN A 15 -9.38 4.17 1.31
CA ASN A 15 -10.03 3.91 0.03
C ASN A 15 -9.23 4.44 -1.18
N PHE A 16 -7.94 4.13 -1.21
CA PHE A 16 -7.00 4.60 -2.21
C PHE A 16 -6.99 3.65 -3.42
N GLU A 17 -7.05 4.22 -4.61
CA GLU A 17 -6.95 3.48 -5.86
C GLU A 17 -6.01 4.17 -6.84
N VAL A 18 -5.23 3.36 -7.56
CA VAL A 18 -4.38 3.84 -8.65
C VAL A 18 -4.35 2.83 -9.79
N GLU A 19 -4.45 3.33 -11.01
CA GLU A 19 -4.16 2.57 -12.23
C GLU A 19 -2.65 2.62 -12.48
N LEU A 20 -2.08 1.48 -12.87
CA LEU A 20 -0.65 1.33 -13.06
C LEU A 20 -0.33 1.03 -14.53
N ASP A 21 0.68 1.74 -15.03
CA ASP A 21 1.29 1.50 -16.35
C ASP A 21 2.71 0.94 -16.24
N GLU A 22 3.42 0.80 -17.35
CA GLU A 22 4.81 0.31 -17.39
C GLU A 22 5.77 1.17 -16.55
N LEU A 23 5.53 2.48 -16.53
CA LEU A 23 6.27 3.46 -15.74
C LEU A 23 5.31 4.37 -14.98
N ASN A 24 5.47 4.43 -13.66
CA ASN A 24 4.64 5.26 -12.78
C ASN A 24 5.52 6.19 -11.96
N LEU A 25 5.17 7.48 -11.92
CA LEU A 25 5.86 8.49 -11.12
C LEU A 25 4.96 8.95 -9.96
N PHE A 26 5.34 8.61 -8.73
CA PHE A 26 4.65 9.06 -7.53
C PHE A 26 5.26 10.37 -7.02
N LEU A 27 4.57 11.49 -7.22
CA LEU A 27 4.99 12.84 -6.79
C LEU A 27 4.06 13.39 -5.70
N GLY A 28 4.61 14.25 -4.83
CA GLY A 28 3.84 14.96 -3.81
C GLY A 28 4.63 15.26 -2.53
N PRO A 29 4.05 16.01 -1.58
CA PRO A 29 4.69 16.38 -0.31
C PRO A 29 5.04 15.20 0.59
N ASN A 30 5.95 15.39 1.55
CA ASN A 30 6.23 14.37 2.56
C ASN A 30 4.95 14.03 3.36
N GLY A 31 4.78 12.75 3.69
CA GLY A 31 3.56 12.26 4.34
C GLY A 31 2.38 11.95 3.39
N SER A 32 2.45 12.32 2.11
CA SER A 32 1.35 12.11 1.14
C SER A 32 1.08 10.64 0.72
N GLY A 33 1.72 9.66 1.37
CA GLY A 33 1.47 8.23 1.11
C GLY A 33 2.30 7.57 0.01
N LYS A 34 3.23 8.27 -0.65
CA LYS A 34 4.11 7.69 -1.69
C LYS A 34 4.86 6.43 -1.21
N THR A 35 5.55 6.54 -0.07
CA THR A 35 6.25 5.40 0.54
C THR A 35 5.27 4.32 1.00
N SER A 36 4.07 4.68 1.44
CA SER A 36 3.03 3.73 1.84
C SER A 36 2.55 2.88 0.66
N VAL A 37 2.36 3.46 -0.52
CA VAL A 37 2.00 2.72 -1.75
C VAL A 37 3.08 1.68 -2.08
N LEU A 38 4.35 2.10 -2.09
CA LEU A 38 5.48 1.21 -2.37
C LEU A 38 5.63 0.09 -1.31
N ASP A 39 5.38 0.40 -0.03
CA ASP A 39 5.46 -0.58 1.05
C ASP A 39 4.33 -1.60 1.00
N ALA A 40 3.10 -1.16 0.70
CA ALA A 40 1.95 -2.05 0.52
C ALA A 40 2.18 -3.02 -0.66
N LEU A 41 2.69 -2.52 -1.80
CA LEU A 41 3.07 -3.36 -2.93
C LEU A 41 4.16 -4.38 -2.57
N ARG A 42 5.19 -3.97 -1.80
CA ARG A 42 6.26 -4.88 -1.35
C ARG A 42 5.73 -5.97 -0.41
N ARG A 43 4.85 -5.63 0.53
CA ARG A 43 4.25 -6.59 1.46
C ARG A 43 3.33 -7.56 0.72
N LEU A 44 2.54 -7.05 -0.23
CA LEU A 44 1.73 -7.89 -1.10
C LEU A 44 2.59 -8.87 -1.91
N GLN A 45 3.73 -8.41 -2.45
CA GLN A 45 4.70 -9.30 -3.10
C GLN A 45 5.20 -10.40 -2.15
N ALA A 46 5.49 -10.08 -0.88
CA ALA A 46 5.95 -11.06 0.09
C ALA A 46 4.87 -12.12 0.39
N VAL A 47 3.61 -11.72 0.53
CA VAL A 47 2.49 -12.66 0.70
C VAL A 47 2.35 -13.57 -0.52
N ILE A 48 2.37 -12.99 -1.73
CA ILE A 48 2.10 -13.73 -2.96
C ILE A 48 3.26 -14.66 -3.36
N THR A 49 4.51 -14.19 -3.20
CA THR A 49 5.69 -14.86 -3.79
C THR A 49 6.62 -15.52 -2.76
N ARG A 50 6.48 -15.20 -1.47
CA ARG A 50 7.41 -15.64 -0.42
C ARG A 50 6.73 -16.38 0.74
N ASP A 51 5.48 -16.82 0.55
CA ASP A 51 4.68 -17.57 1.53
C ASP A 51 4.59 -16.86 2.91
N ALA A 52 4.67 -15.53 2.91
CA ALA A 52 4.55 -14.76 4.14
C ALA A 52 3.09 -14.76 4.61
N LYS A 53 2.86 -15.05 5.89
CA LYS A 53 1.53 -14.93 6.48
C LYS A 53 1.10 -13.47 6.57
N VAL A 54 -0.17 -13.20 6.28
CA VAL A 54 -0.74 -11.85 6.23
C VAL A 54 -0.56 -11.11 7.56
N ASP A 55 -0.84 -11.77 8.68
CA ASP A 55 -0.72 -11.25 10.04
C ASP A 55 0.74 -10.94 10.44
N ALA A 56 1.71 -11.61 9.80
CA ALA A 56 3.14 -11.34 10.02
C ALA A 56 3.62 -10.10 9.26
N VAL A 57 2.93 -9.66 8.20
CA VAL A 57 3.35 -8.54 7.36
C VAL A 57 2.40 -7.34 7.37
N PHE A 58 1.19 -7.49 7.87
CA PHE A 58 0.23 -6.40 8.10
C PHE A 58 -0.23 -6.46 9.56
N GLY A 59 0.16 -5.45 10.34
CA GLY A 59 -0.14 -5.38 11.77
C GLY A 59 -1.16 -4.29 12.12
N ALA A 60 -1.65 -4.29 13.35
CA ALA A 60 -2.60 -3.28 13.85
C ALA A 60 -2.08 -1.83 13.72
N ASN A 61 -0.76 -1.63 13.83
CA ASN A 61 -0.12 -0.31 13.67
C ASN A 61 -0.14 0.22 12.23
N ASP A 62 -0.44 -0.64 11.26
CA ASP A 62 -0.60 -0.23 9.87
C ASP A 62 -2.02 0.23 9.55
N LEU A 63 -2.98 0.07 10.47
CA LEU A 63 -4.34 0.55 10.24
C LEU A 63 -4.37 2.07 10.20
N SER A 64 -5.28 2.61 9.38
CA SER A 64 -5.53 4.04 9.33
C SER A 64 -6.18 4.49 10.64
N PHE A 65 -5.55 5.42 11.33
CA PHE A 65 -6.22 6.14 12.41
C PHE A 65 -7.12 7.19 11.76
N ALA A 66 -8.43 6.96 11.77
CA ALA A 66 -9.38 8.02 11.50
C ALA A 66 -9.19 9.09 12.59
N LEU A 67 -8.65 10.25 12.21
CA LEU A 67 -8.90 11.46 12.99
C LEU A 67 -10.39 11.76 12.79
N ASN A 68 -11.20 11.46 13.80
CA ASN A 68 -12.57 11.96 13.89
C ASN A 68 -12.57 13.49 13.87
#